data_AF-A0A835Z6L2-F1
#
_entry.id   AF-A0A835Z6L2-F1
#
_cell.length_a   1.000
_cell.length_b   1.000
_cell.length_c   1.000
_cell.angle_alpha   90.00
_cell.angle_beta   90.00
_cell.angle_gamma   90.00
#
_symmetry.space_group_name_H-M   'P 1'
#
loop_
_entity.id
_entity.type
_entity.pdbx_description
1 polymer ?
#
loop_
_entity_poly.entity_id
_entity_poly.type
_entity_poly.pdbx_seq_one_letter_code
_entity_poly.pdbx_strand_id
1 'polypeptide(L)'
;MCGEVQDMAAEEPALRRYYRNTILQYDSLDCALVHHLSNKLANDSVGSGEWYKLLEGVLREPCGGKLVELMRADLQAIMTRDPACEGAAHALLNYKGYLGLQASRVAHELWLRKRRSLALAIQSRVSEIFGMDIHPACRIGRGVMIDHATGVVFGETAVIGDDCTILHGVTLGGTGKDRGDRHPKLGCGILIGAGALILGNIRIGDGCKIAAGSVVLMSLPAHTTAAGVPAKIVGRAMEDKPGCEVDQSLSNVSFFDPRALRARAAGGSGGGGAHAAAVAAAAAAKGVRRDALRVSQASSARGAAEEGAEGGGQAKGAEPVAAAAAADARQEQQQQQQQQRPRPQQRPLRSFM
;
A
#
# COMPACT_ATOMS: atom_id res chain seq x y z
N MET A 1 -8.02 26.20 5.66
CA MET A 1 -6.74 25.88 6.32
C MET A 1 -6.30 26.96 7.29
N CYS A 2 -5.94 28.20 6.88
CA CYS A 2 -5.50 29.20 7.87
C CYS A 2 -6.57 29.54 8.93
N GLY A 3 -7.84 29.69 8.54
CA GLY A 3 -8.96 29.87 9.48
C GLY A 3 -9.09 28.70 10.46
N GLU A 4 -9.20 27.48 9.94
CA GLU A 4 -9.19 26.24 10.73
C GLU A 4 -8.05 26.19 11.77
N VAL A 5 -6.83 26.56 11.38
CA VAL A 5 -5.68 26.57 12.29
C VAL A 5 -5.73 27.70 13.32
N GLN A 6 -6.31 28.85 12.97
CA GLN A 6 -6.54 29.94 13.92
C GLN A 6 -7.55 29.51 14.99
N ASP A 7 -8.61 28.81 14.61
CA ASP A 7 -9.60 28.27 15.52
C ASP A 7 -8.97 27.21 16.43
N MET A 8 -8.25 26.23 15.87
CA MET A 8 -7.50 25.23 16.64
C MET A 8 -6.50 25.86 17.64
N ALA A 9 -5.84 26.96 17.26
CA ALA A 9 -4.88 27.67 18.11
C ALA A 9 -5.53 28.55 19.20
N ALA A 10 -6.80 28.91 19.02
CA ALA A 10 -7.62 29.57 20.01
C ALA A 10 -8.16 28.55 21.03
N GLU A 11 -8.64 27.40 20.53
CA GLU A 11 -9.17 26.30 21.34
C GLU A 11 -8.09 25.62 22.20
N GLU A 12 -6.89 25.38 21.64
CA GLU A 12 -5.78 24.74 22.36
C GLU A 12 -4.52 25.64 22.38
N PRO A 13 -4.42 26.57 23.35
CA PRO A 13 -3.29 27.48 23.49
C PRO A 13 -1.92 26.80 23.60
N ALA A 14 -1.84 25.58 24.16
CA ALA A 14 -0.57 24.87 24.30
C ALA A 14 0.06 24.51 22.94
N LEU A 15 -0.77 24.36 21.90
CA LEU A 15 -0.33 24.03 20.53
C LEU A 15 -0.20 25.26 19.62
N ARG A 16 -0.51 26.46 20.10
CA ARG A 16 -0.47 27.70 19.29
C ARG A 16 0.86 27.92 18.57
N ARG A 17 1.98 27.68 19.25
CA ARG A 17 3.31 27.81 18.64
C ARG A 17 3.54 26.75 17.56
N TYR A 18 3.10 25.52 17.79
CA TYR A 18 3.18 24.42 16.83
C TYR A 18 2.39 24.76 15.56
N TYR A 19 1.15 25.20 15.70
CA TYR A 19 0.28 25.62 14.60
C TYR A 19 0.86 26.80 13.80
N ARG A 20 1.36 27.83 14.50
CA ARG A 20 1.97 28.98 13.86
C ARG A 20 3.20 28.59 13.04
N ASN A 21 4.08 27.79 13.64
CA ASN A 21 5.33 27.39 13.01
C ASN A 21 5.14 26.39 11.87
N THR A 22 4.03 25.64 11.86
CA THR A 22 3.77 24.60 10.86
C THR A 22 2.94 25.11 9.68
N ILE A 23 1.93 25.95 9.94
CA ILE A 23 1.00 26.42 8.88
C ILE A 23 0.97 27.94 8.77
N LEU A 24 0.68 28.68 9.84
CA LEU A 24 0.30 30.11 9.73
C LEU A 24 1.43 31.04 9.22
N GLN A 25 2.69 30.61 9.28
CA GLN A 25 3.82 31.39 8.80
C GLN A 25 4.14 31.20 7.32
N TYR A 26 3.42 30.33 6.61
CA TYR A 26 3.66 30.00 5.21
C TYR A 26 2.52 30.46 4.31
N ASP A 27 2.88 31.01 3.14
CA ASP A 27 1.91 31.53 2.17
C ASP A 27 1.34 30.46 1.23
N SER A 28 1.90 29.25 1.23
CA SER A 28 1.48 28.15 0.38
C SER A 28 1.42 26.80 1.11
N LEU A 29 0.53 25.92 0.63
CA LEU A 29 0.36 24.56 1.13
C LEU A 29 1.66 23.75 1.05
N ASP A 30 2.34 23.85 -0.07
CA ASP A 30 3.60 23.16 -0.36
C ASP A 30 4.72 23.60 0.58
N CYS A 31 4.86 24.89 0.87
CA CYS A 31 5.82 25.38 1.86
C CYS A 31 5.52 24.84 3.27
N ALA A 32 4.26 24.90 3.69
CA ALA A 32 3.82 24.38 4.99
C ALA A 32 4.06 22.85 5.11
N LEU A 33 3.71 22.11 4.06
CA LEU A 33 3.90 20.65 4.00
C LEU A 33 5.37 20.27 4.02
N VAL A 34 6.22 20.95 3.23
CA VAL A 34 7.66 20.68 3.22
C VAL A 34 8.26 20.94 4.58
N HIS A 35 7.90 22.04 5.24
CA HIS A 35 8.37 22.30 6.58
C HIS A 35 7.94 21.21 7.57
N HIS A 36 6.66 20.83 7.54
CA HIS A 36 6.14 19.80 8.43
C HIS A 36 6.82 18.44 8.22
N LEU A 37 6.95 18.02 6.96
CA LEU A 37 7.67 16.79 6.61
C LEU A 37 9.13 16.83 7.05
N SER A 38 9.79 17.97 6.91
CA SER A 38 11.18 18.13 7.32
C SER A 38 11.37 17.94 8.83
N ASN A 39 10.45 18.48 9.62
CA ASN A 39 10.45 18.27 11.07
C ASN A 39 10.14 16.80 11.44
N LYS A 40 9.22 16.15 10.72
CA LYS A 40 8.87 14.74 10.96
C LYS A 40 10.01 13.78 10.58
N LEU A 41 10.69 14.04 9.46
CA LEU A 41 11.76 13.19 8.93
C LEU A 41 13.09 13.35 9.70
N ALA A 42 13.29 14.49 10.36
CA ALA A 42 14.48 14.77 11.15
C ALA A 42 14.80 13.68 12.17
N ASN A 43 16.09 13.49 12.41
CA ASN A 43 16.64 12.61 13.44
C ASN A 43 18.03 13.14 13.85
N ASP A 44 18.72 12.42 14.74
CA ASP A 44 20.02 12.82 15.25
C ASP A 44 21.13 12.89 14.18
N SER A 45 20.94 12.22 13.04
CA SER A 45 21.90 12.20 11.93
C SER A 45 21.64 13.29 10.89
N VAL A 46 20.38 13.64 10.64
CA VAL A 46 19.96 14.63 9.64
C VAL A 46 18.90 15.53 10.24
N GLY A 47 19.27 16.81 10.43
CA GLY A 47 18.40 17.82 11.01
C GLY A 47 17.26 18.25 10.08
N SER A 48 16.28 18.95 10.64
CA SER A 48 15.12 19.43 9.88
C SER A 48 15.49 20.47 8.82
N GLY A 49 16.56 21.25 9.02
CA GLY A 49 17.03 22.23 8.04
C GLY A 49 17.61 21.58 6.78
N GLU A 50 18.35 20.48 6.94
CA GLU A 50 18.88 19.68 5.84
C GLU A 50 17.75 19.01 5.05
N TRP A 51 16.77 18.42 5.76
CA TRP A 51 15.57 17.87 5.13
C TRP A 51 14.79 18.94 4.37
N TYR A 52 14.62 20.13 4.95
CA TYR A 52 13.92 21.24 4.30
C TYR A 52 14.57 21.62 2.98
N LYS A 53 15.87 21.87 2.97
CA LYS A 53 16.62 22.19 1.75
C LYS A 53 16.49 21.11 0.68
N LEU A 54 16.50 19.84 1.11
CA LEU A 54 16.36 18.70 0.21
C LEU A 54 14.96 18.66 -0.42
N LEU A 55 13.91 18.65 0.40
CA LEU A 55 12.52 18.54 -0.06
C LEU A 55 12.12 19.75 -0.89
N GLU A 56 12.44 20.96 -0.41
CA GLU A 56 12.23 22.21 -1.15
C GLU A 56 13.00 22.20 -2.47
N GLY A 57 14.25 21.72 -2.46
CA GLY A 57 15.07 21.56 -3.65
C GLY A 57 14.37 20.71 -4.71
N VAL A 58 13.74 19.61 -4.34
CA VAL A 58 12.97 18.76 -5.29
C VAL A 58 11.74 19.48 -5.82
N LEU A 59 11.05 20.28 -5.00
CA LEU A 59 9.86 21.05 -5.44
C LEU A 59 10.20 22.24 -6.34
N ARG A 60 11.41 22.77 -6.31
CA ARG A 60 11.84 23.87 -7.20
C ARG A 60 12.22 23.39 -8.61
N GLU A 61 12.36 22.09 -8.78
CA GLU A 61 12.72 21.49 -10.06
C GLU A 61 11.52 21.44 -11.01
N PRO A 62 11.71 21.19 -12.32
CA PRO A 62 10.61 21.18 -13.28
C PRO A 62 9.45 20.21 -12.96
N CYS A 63 9.70 19.15 -12.18
CA CYS A 63 8.65 18.23 -11.71
C CYS A 63 7.79 18.79 -10.57
N GLY A 64 8.22 19.88 -9.93
CA GLY A 64 7.64 20.43 -8.72
C GLY A 64 6.17 20.79 -8.85
N GLY A 65 5.78 21.44 -9.95
CA GLY A 65 4.38 21.78 -10.21
C GLY A 65 3.46 20.55 -10.18
N LYS A 66 3.88 19.47 -10.85
CA LYS A 66 3.15 18.19 -10.85
C LYS A 66 3.09 17.55 -9.46
N LEU A 67 4.17 17.62 -8.68
CA LEU A 67 4.17 17.11 -7.31
C LEU A 67 3.17 17.86 -6.43
N VAL A 68 3.13 19.18 -6.53
CA VAL A 68 2.19 20.01 -5.76
C VAL A 68 0.73 19.71 -6.14
N GLU A 69 0.44 19.46 -7.42
CA GLU A 69 -0.88 19.01 -7.86
C GLU A 69 -1.28 17.66 -7.27
N LEU A 70 -0.34 16.71 -7.18
CA LEU A 70 -0.57 15.42 -6.55
C LEU A 70 -0.83 15.57 -5.05
N MET A 71 -0.02 16.37 -4.34
CA MET A 71 -0.20 16.66 -2.91
C MET A 71 -1.59 17.23 -2.63
N ARG A 72 -2.04 18.20 -3.43
CA ARG A 72 -3.38 18.80 -3.31
C ARG A 72 -4.49 17.78 -3.57
N ALA A 73 -4.32 16.93 -4.58
CA ALA A 73 -5.33 15.93 -4.92
C ALA A 73 -5.46 14.85 -3.83
N ASP A 74 -4.35 14.41 -3.25
CA ASP A 74 -4.34 13.44 -2.15
C ASP A 74 -5.00 14.04 -0.89
N LEU A 75 -4.72 15.31 -0.60
CA LEU A 75 -5.35 16.01 0.53
C LEU A 75 -6.87 16.16 0.32
N GLN A 76 -7.28 16.54 -0.90
CA GLN A 76 -8.70 16.63 -1.25
C GLN A 76 -9.40 15.28 -1.16
N ALA A 77 -8.72 14.20 -1.56
CA ALA A 77 -9.25 12.85 -1.44
C ALA A 77 -9.58 12.51 0.03
N ILE A 78 -8.68 12.81 0.97
CA ILE A 78 -8.91 12.59 2.40
C ILE A 78 -10.12 13.39 2.88
N MET A 79 -10.15 14.70 2.60
CA MET A 79 -11.25 15.58 3.04
C MET A 79 -12.62 15.15 2.52
N THR A 80 -12.67 14.45 1.39
CA THR A 80 -13.92 14.02 0.76
C THR A 80 -14.35 12.62 1.21
N ARG A 81 -13.38 11.77 1.55
CA ARG A 81 -13.60 10.32 1.73
C ARG A 81 -13.52 9.86 3.18
N ASP A 82 -12.81 10.59 4.03
CA ASP A 82 -12.70 10.26 5.45
C ASP A 82 -13.69 11.10 6.26
N PRO A 83 -14.75 10.49 6.83
CA PRO A 83 -15.72 11.22 7.65
C PRO A 83 -15.13 11.74 8.97
N ALA A 84 -13.98 11.24 9.42
CA ALA A 84 -13.28 11.74 10.61
C ALA A 84 -12.40 12.97 10.31
N CYS A 85 -12.23 13.32 9.03
CA CYS A 85 -11.44 14.47 8.62
C CYS A 85 -12.25 15.76 8.73
N GLU A 86 -12.02 16.51 9.79
CA GLU A 86 -12.70 17.79 10.05
C GLU A 86 -12.21 18.93 9.14
N GLY A 87 -11.07 18.77 8.47
CA GLY A 87 -10.54 19.80 7.59
C GLY A 87 -9.15 19.50 7.02
N ALA A 88 -8.70 20.41 6.15
CA ALA A 88 -7.43 20.26 5.43
C ALA A 88 -6.23 20.36 6.38
N ALA A 89 -6.31 21.23 7.40
CA ALA A 89 -5.23 21.37 8.36
C ALA A 89 -5.13 20.15 9.27
N HIS A 90 -6.28 19.63 9.71
CA HIS A 90 -6.34 18.39 10.49
C HIS A 90 -5.60 17.25 9.76
N ALA A 91 -5.95 16.99 8.50
CA ALA A 91 -5.28 15.96 7.70
C ALA A 91 -3.78 16.24 7.52
N LEU A 92 -3.39 17.46 7.14
CA LEU A 92 -1.97 17.80 6.93
C LEU A 92 -1.14 17.62 8.19
N LEU A 93 -1.66 18.03 9.36
CA LEU A 93 -0.91 17.99 10.61
C LEU A 93 -0.77 16.57 11.16
N ASN A 94 -1.83 15.76 11.06
CA ASN A 94 -1.99 14.56 11.87
C ASN A 94 -1.99 13.26 11.07
N TYR A 95 -2.32 13.26 9.77
CA TYR A 95 -2.54 12.01 9.04
C TYR A 95 -1.23 11.50 8.45
N LYS A 96 -0.65 10.50 9.14
CA LYS A 96 0.62 9.90 8.71
C LYS A 96 0.57 9.23 7.34
N GLY A 97 -0.60 8.75 6.91
CA GLY A 97 -0.78 8.19 5.56
C GLY A 97 -0.58 9.22 4.47
N TYR A 98 -1.12 10.42 4.67
CA TYR A 98 -0.88 11.56 3.79
C TYR A 98 0.61 11.94 3.79
N LEU A 99 1.20 12.16 4.97
CA LEU A 99 2.59 12.59 5.11
C LEU A 99 3.58 11.58 4.50
N GLY A 100 3.40 10.29 4.80
CA GLY A 100 4.21 9.22 4.24
C GLY A 100 4.08 9.09 2.73
N LEU A 101 2.88 9.28 2.18
CA LEU A 101 2.68 9.33 0.73
C LEU A 101 3.43 10.50 0.09
N GLN A 102 3.35 11.71 0.65
CA GLN A 102 4.03 12.88 0.08
C GLN A 102 5.56 12.74 0.13
N ALA A 103 6.11 12.22 1.24
CA ALA A 103 7.54 11.90 1.31
C ALA A 103 7.95 10.82 0.28
N SER A 104 7.09 9.81 0.07
CA SER A 104 7.33 8.76 -0.93
C SER A 104 7.32 9.30 -2.37
N ARG A 105 6.48 10.31 -2.68
CA ARG A 105 6.49 10.99 -3.99
C ARG A 105 7.80 11.74 -4.23
N VAL A 106 8.35 12.40 -3.20
CA VAL A 106 9.68 13.04 -3.30
C VAL A 106 10.78 11.98 -3.49
N ALA A 107 10.70 10.87 -2.76
CA ALA A 107 11.62 9.74 -2.96
C ALA A 107 11.56 9.18 -4.39
N HIS A 108 10.35 9.10 -4.97
CA HIS A 108 10.16 8.67 -6.36
C HIS A 108 10.90 9.57 -7.36
N GLU A 109 10.77 10.89 -7.23
CA GLU A 109 11.49 11.82 -8.12
C GLU A 109 13.01 11.70 -7.99
N LEU A 110 13.52 11.56 -6.76
CA LEU A 110 14.94 11.32 -6.52
C LEU A 110 15.40 10.00 -7.14
N TRP A 111 14.57 8.96 -7.07
CA TRP A 111 14.83 7.66 -7.67
C TRP A 111 14.93 7.75 -9.20
N LEU A 112 13.99 8.44 -9.85
CA LEU A 112 14.01 8.66 -11.30
C LEU A 112 15.28 9.40 -11.75
N ARG A 113 15.75 10.35 -10.94
CA ARG A 113 16.99 11.12 -11.16
C ARG A 113 18.27 10.41 -10.73
N LYS A 114 18.19 9.10 -10.47
CA LYS A 114 19.32 8.24 -10.07
C LYS A 114 19.97 8.60 -8.72
N ARG A 115 19.34 9.46 -7.90
CA ARG A 115 19.76 9.71 -6.51
C ARG A 115 19.24 8.61 -5.57
N ARG A 116 19.55 7.36 -5.90
CA ARG A 116 18.94 6.16 -5.29
C ARG A 116 19.18 6.04 -3.80
N SER A 117 20.41 6.28 -3.33
CA SER A 117 20.73 6.20 -1.89
C SER A 117 19.89 7.17 -1.07
N LEU A 118 19.61 8.36 -1.61
CA LEU A 118 18.78 9.34 -0.93
C LEU A 118 17.30 8.95 -0.94
N ALA A 119 16.82 8.42 -2.07
CA ALA A 119 15.46 7.90 -2.16
C ALA A 119 15.22 6.74 -1.17
N LEU A 120 16.19 5.83 -1.02
CA LEU A 120 16.16 4.73 -0.06
C LEU A 120 16.27 5.22 1.39
N ALA A 121 17.05 6.28 1.65
CA ALA A 121 17.10 6.91 2.97
C ALA A 121 15.73 7.50 3.37
N ILE A 122 15.03 8.14 2.42
CA ILE A 122 13.66 8.61 2.66
C ILE A 122 12.71 7.43 2.88
N GLN A 123 12.79 6.36 2.09
CA GLN A 123 12.00 5.14 2.30
C GLN A 123 12.19 4.59 3.73
N SER A 124 13.43 4.47 4.20
CA SER A 124 13.72 4.00 5.57
C SER A 124 13.06 4.90 6.61
N ARG A 125 13.21 6.22 6.48
CA ARG A 125 12.60 7.18 7.40
C ARG A 125 11.07 7.12 7.38
N VAL A 126 10.46 7.01 6.21
CA VAL A 126 9.00 6.86 6.07
C VAL A 126 8.52 5.58 6.76
N SER A 127 9.26 4.48 6.62
CA SER A 127 8.97 3.23 7.33
C SER A 127 9.07 3.39 8.85
N GLU A 128 10.12 4.04 9.34
CA GLU A 128 10.37 4.24 10.77
C GLU A 128 9.31 5.13 11.45
N ILE A 129 8.94 6.26 10.84
CA ILE A 129 8.10 7.27 11.51
C ILE A 129 6.61 7.16 11.17
N PHE A 130 6.27 6.69 9.97
CA PHE A 130 4.88 6.56 9.52
C PHE A 130 4.40 5.11 9.52
N GLY A 131 5.32 4.14 9.61
CA GLY A 131 4.98 2.72 9.57
C GLY A 131 4.57 2.27 8.17
N MET A 132 5.10 2.92 7.13
CA MET A 132 4.81 2.64 5.72
C MET A 132 6.10 2.31 4.98
N ASP A 133 6.19 1.14 4.37
CA ASP A 133 7.33 0.76 3.54
C ASP A 133 6.96 0.85 2.05
N ILE A 134 7.24 1.98 1.43
CA ILE A 134 6.95 2.23 0.02
C ILE A 134 8.26 2.35 -0.75
N HIS A 135 8.54 1.35 -1.58
CA HIS A 135 9.74 1.38 -2.40
C HIS A 135 9.71 2.60 -3.35
N PRO A 136 10.78 3.40 -3.48
CA PRO A 136 10.77 4.62 -4.30
C PRO A 136 10.44 4.42 -5.78
N ALA A 137 10.66 3.22 -6.33
CA ALA A 137 10.27 2.89 -7.70
C ALA A 137 8.76 2.60 -7.89
N CYS A 138 8.01 2.43 -6.81
CA CYS A 138 6.55 2.24 -6.85
C CYS A 138 5.91 3.46 -7.52
N ARG A 139 4.97 3.23 -8.42
CA ARG A 139 4.27 4.29 -9.16
C ARG A 139 2.88 4.47 -8.58
N ILE A 140 2.60 5.66 -8.06
CA ILE A 140 1.35 5.97 -7.37
C ILE A 140 0.65 7.12 -8.08
N GLY A 141 -0.60 6.87 -8.47
CA GLY A 141 -1.49 7.82 -9.13
C GLY A 141 -1.88 9.02 -8.26
N ARG A 142 -2.82 9.81 -8.76
CA ARG A 142 -3.37 11.03 -8.14
C ARG A 142 -4.56 10.70 -7.25
N GLY A 143 -4.75 11.48 -6.18
CA GLY A 143 -5.96 11.38 -5.35
C GLY A 143 -6.02 10.07 -4.59
N VAL A 144 -4.87 9.57 -4.15
CA VAL A 144 -4.77 8.32 -3.40
C VAL A 144 -4.91 8.62 -1.92
N MET A 145 -5.80 7.90 -1.24
CA MET A 145 -5.92 7.93 0.21
C MET A 145 -5.30 6.67 0.80
N ILE A 146 -4.33 6.84 1.69
CA ILE A 146 -3.79 5.76 2.51
C ILE A 146 -4.28 6.00 3.94
N ASP A 147 -5.38 5.33 4.28
CA ASP A 147 -6.06 5.55 5.55
C ASP A 147 -5.46 4.68 6.66
N HIS A 148 -5.24 5.29 7.83
CA HIS A 148 -4.51 4.79 9.00
C HIS A 148 -3.03 4.40 8.75
N ALA A 149 -2.71 3.86 7.57
CA ALA A 149 -1.40 3.63 6.96
C ALA A 149 -0.43 2.67 7.65
N THR A 150 -0.60 2.36 8.94
CA THR A 150 0.28 1.44 9.69
C THR A 150 0.42 0.10 8.98
N GLY A 151 1.64 -0.37 8.75
CA GLY A 151 1.91 -1.68 8.17
C GLY A 151 1.62 -1.78 6.67
N VAL A 152 1.50 -0.64 5.97
CA VAL A 152 1.41 -0.64 4.50
C VAL A 152 2.77 -0.97 3.89
N VAL A 153 2.79 -1.88 2.92
CA VAL A 153 4.01 -2.30 2.22
C VAL A 153 3.77 -2.31 0.71
N PHE A 154 4.45 -1.45 -0.04
CA PHE A 154 4.38 -1.37 -1.51
C PHE A 154 5.72 -1.67 -2.15
N GLY A 155 5.79 -2.78 -2.88
CA GLY A 155 7.02 -3.23 -3.51
C GLY A 155 7.44 -2.44 -4.75
N GLU A 156 8.70 -2.66 -5.15
CA GLU A 156 9.41 -1.91 -6.19
C GLU A 156 8.65 -1.70 -7.50
N THR A 157 7.97 -2.74 -8.00
CA THR A 157 7.33 -2.72 -9.32
C THR A 157 5.82 -2.54 -9.25
N ALA A 158 5.30 -2.19 -8.07
CA ALA A 158 3.87 -1.96 -7.87
C ALA A 158 3.43 -0.71 -8.64
N VAL A 159 2.20 -0.75 -9.13
CA VAL A 159 1.53 0.39 -9.75
C VAL A 159 0.17 0.55 -9.10
N ILE A 160 -0.13 1.77 -8.68
CA ILE A 160 -1.39 2.17 -8.08
C ILE A 160 -2.01 3.24 -8.96
N GLY A 161 -3.22 2.99 -9.46
CA GLY A 161 -3.98 3.95 -10.27
C GLY A 161 -4.53 5.12 -9.45
N ASP A 162 -5.18 6.04 -10.15
CA ASP A 162 -5.78 7.22 -9.53
C ASP A 162 -6.99 6.86 -8.67
N ASP A 163 -7.33 7.73 -7.72
CA ASP A 163 -8.53 7.63 -6.88
C ASP A 163 -8.67 6.33 -6.06
N CYS A 164 -7.55 5.64 -5.79
CA CYS A 164 -7.55 4.48 -4.92
C CYS A 164 -7.62 4.88 -3.44
N THR A 165 -8.31 4.05 -2.65
CA THR A 165 -8.28 4.12 -1.19
C THR A 165 -7.77 2.81 -0.62
N ILE A 166 -6.75 2.91 0.22
CA ILE A 166 -5.98 1.79 0.75
C ILE A 166 -5.93 1.92 2.28
N LEU A 167 -6.44 0.91 2.98
CA LEU A 167 -6.42 0.90 4.45
C LEU A 167 -5.08 0.38 4.99
N HIS A 168 -4.92 0.44 6.31
CA HIS A 168 -3.75 -0.09 7.02
C HIS A 168 -3.50 -1.58 6.77
N GLY A 169 -2.26 -2.02 6.97
CA GLY A 169 -1.84 -3.42 6.87
C GLY A 169 -1.86 -4.00 5.44
N VAL A 170 -2.13 -3.18 4.42
CA VAL A 170 -2.18 -3.64 3.03
C VAL A 170 -0.78 -3.90 2.49
N THR A 171 -0.60 -5.04 1.85
CA THR A 171 0.65 -5.40 1.16
C THR A 171 0.43 -5.54 -0.34
N LEU A 172 1.21 -4.82 -1.14
CA LEU A 172 1.38 -5.01 -2.58
C LEU A 172 2.74 -5.67 -2.82
N GLY A 173 2.79 -6.98 -2.65
CA GLY A 173 4.02 -7.76 -2.47
C GLY A 173 4.35 -8.69 -3.65
N GLY A 174 5.56 -9.24 -3.62
CA GLY A 174 5.97 -10.33 -4.51
C GLY A 174 5.62 -11.70 -3.94
N THR A 175 5.73 -12.76 -4.76
CA THR A 175 5.48 -14.16 -4.36
C THR A 175 6.74 -14.99 -4.18
N GLY A 176 7.90 -14.49 -4.62
CA GLY A 176 9.15 -15.25 -4.61
C GLY A 176 10.39 -14.36 -4.83
N LYS A 177 11.52 -15.00 -5.16
CA LYS A 177 12.85 -14.37 -5.28
C LYS A 177 13.20 -13.87 -6.69
N ASP A 178 12.31 -14.08 -7.65
CA ASP A 178 12.57 -13.75 -9.04
C ASP A 178 12.70 -12.23 -9.23
N ARG A 179 13.67 -11.84 -10.06
CA ARG A 179 13.90 -10.45 -10.43
C ARG A 179 13.00 -10.05 -11.59
N GLY A 180 12.65 -8.77 -11.66
CA GLY A 180 11.78 -8.21 -12.69
C GLY A 180 10.43 -7.77 -12.14
N ASP A 181 9.44 -7.70 -13.03
CA ASP A 181 8.10 -7.23 -12.68
C ASP A 181 7.32 -8.29 -11.89
N ARG A 182 7.18 -8.07 -10.59
CA ARG A 182 6.75 -9.09 -9.61
C ARG A 182 5.68 -8.61 -8.61
N HIS A 183 5.22 -7.37 -8.73
CA HIS A 183 4.26 -6.76 -7.80
C HIS A 183 2.94 -6.38 -8.50
N PRO A 184 1.85 -6.15 -7.75
CA PRO A 184 0.54 -5.87 -8.31
C PRO A 184 0.45 -4.62 -9.18
N LYS A 185 -0.52 -4.61 -10.09
CA LYS A 185 -0.94 -3.47 -10.92
C LYS A 185 -2.40 -3.15 -10.62
N LEU A 186 -2.64 -2.10 -9.86
CA LEU A 186 -3.98 -1.65 -9.52
C LEU A 186 -4.44 -0.63 -10.54
N GLY A 187 -5.66 -0.80 -11.04
CA GLY A 187 -6.40 0.19 -11.81
C GLY A 187 -6.86 1.38 -10.96
N CYS A 188 -7.75 2.19 -11.50
CA CYS A 188 -8.26 3.39 -10.86
C CYS A 188 -9.49 3.10 -9.98
N GLY A 189 -9.70 3.92 -8.94
CA GLY A 189 -10.92 3.90 -8.12
C GLY A 189 -11.09 2.65 -7.25
N ILE A 190 -10.02 1.91 -6.99
CA ILE A 190 -10.07 0.66 -6.22
C ILE A 190 -10.17 0.97 -4.72
N LEU A 191 -10.99 0.18 -4.01
CA LEU A 191 -11.00 0.12 -2.55
C LEU A 191 -10.29 -1.14 -2.08
N ILE A 192 -9.27 -0.98 -1.23
CA ILE A 192 -8.57 -2.09 -0.58
C ILE A 192 -8.78 -2.01 0.93
N GLY A 193 -9.55 -2.95 1.47
CA GLY A 193 -9.83 -3.07 2.88
C GLY A 193 -8.61 -3.42 3.73
N ALA A 194 -8.73 -3.20 5.03
CA ALA A 194 -7.64 -3.35 5.99
C ALA A 194 -7.01 -4.75 5.96
N GLY A 195 -5.69 -4.82 6.02
CA GLY A 195 -4.93 -6.07 6.12
C GLY A 195 -4.96 -6.97 4.87
N ALA A 196 -5.45 -6.48 3.73
CA ALA A 196 -5.45 -7.27 2.51
C ALA A 196 -4.04 -7.44 1.92
N LEU A 197 -3.71 -8.66 1.50
CA LEU A 197 -2.45 -9.01 0.86
C LEU A 197 -2.69 -9.29 -0.62
N ILE A 198 -2.05 -8.52 -1.50
CA ILE A 198 -2.14 -8.70 -2.95
C ILE A 198 -0.74 -9.05 -3.44
N LEU A 199 -0.54 -10.29 -3.90
CA LEU A 199 0.79 -10.85 -4.11
C LEU A 199 1.00 -11.27 -5.57
N GLY A 200 2.17 -10.89 -6.11
CA GLY A 200 2.63 -11.27 -7.44
C GLY A 200 2.32 -10.21 -8.50
N ASN A 201 2.80 -10.45 -9.72
CA ASN A 201 2.51 -9.60 -10.87
C ASN A 201 1.12 -9.87 -11.43
N ILE A 202 0.10 -9.44 -10.68
CA ILE A 202 -1.31 -9.58 -11.02
C ILE A 202 -1.94 -8.22 -11.27
N ARG A 203 -2.97 -8.18 -12.13
CA ARG A 203 -3.72 -6.98 -12.45
C ARG A 203 -5.04 -6.96 -11.70
N ILE A 204 -5.33 -5.85 -11.04
CA ILE A 204 -6.62 -5.59 -10.42
C ILE A 204 -7.26 -4.49 -11.27
N GLY A 205 -8.36 -4.80 -11.94
CA GLY A 205 -9.04 -3.86 -12.83
C GLY A 205 -9.65 -2.68 -12.09
N ASP A 206 -10.04 -1.66 -12.85
CA ASP A 206 -10.65 -0.44 -12.32
C ASP A 206 -11.91 -0.75 -11.49
N GLY A 207 -12.15 0.07 -10.47
CA GLY A 207 -13.37 -0.01 -9.66
C GLY A 207 -13.52 -1.32 -8.88
N CYS A 208 -12.45 -2.07 -8.65
CA CYS A 208 -12.53 -3.27 -7.80
C CYS A 208 -12.69 -2.92 -6.32
N LYS A 209 -13.30 -3.83 -5.58
CA LYS A 209 -13.36 -3.82 -4.11
C LYS A 209 -12.67 -5.07 -3.57
N ILE A 210 -11.68 -4.90 -2.71
CA ILE A 210 -11.01 -6.00 -2.03
C ILE A 210 -11.37 -5.92 -0.55
N ALA A 211 -12.06 -6.95 -0.05
CA ALA A 211 -12.49 -7.00 1.34
C ALA A 211 -11.30 -7.09 2.30
N ALA A 212 -11.49 -6.58 3.52
CA ALA A 212 -10.49 -6.66 4.58
C ALA A 212 -10.01 -8.10 4.82
N GLY A 213 -8.71 -8.27 5.12
CA GLY A 213 -8.06 -9.54 5.43
C GLY A 213 -7.92 -10.51 4.26
N SER A 214 -8.22 -10.10 3.02
CA SER A 214 -8.18 -10.99 1.86
C SER A 214 -6.75 -11.27 1.39
N VAL A 215 -6.51 -12.48 0.86
CA VAL A 215 -5.23 -12.84 0.21
C VAL A 215 -5.46 -13.07 -1.28
N VAL A 216 -5.12 -12.08 -2.09
CA VAL A 216 -5.37 -12.06 -3.54
C VAL A 216 -4.14 -12.56 -4.30
N LEU A 217 -4.30 -13.71 -4.96
CA LEU A 217 -3.27 -14.41 -5.72
C LEU A 217 -3.59 -14.51 -7.23
N MET A 218 -4.66 -13.87 -7.67
CA MET A 218 -5.13 -13.90 -9.06
C MET A 218 -5.54 -12.51 -9.53
N SER A 219 -5.42 -12.28 -10.84
CA SER A 219 -5.90 -11.03 -11.43
C SER A 219 -7.42 -10.91 -11.31
N LEU A 220 -7.91 -9.69 -11.06
CA LEU A 220 -9.32 -9.39 -10.90
C LEU A 220 -9.82 -8.53 -12.07
N PRO A 221 -10.92 -8.91 -12.74
CA PRO A 221 -11.58 -8.05 -13.71
C PRO A 221 -12.11 -6.77 -13.07
N ALA A 222 -12.27 -5.71 -13.86
CA ALA A 222 -12.85 -4.45 -13.39
C ALA A 222 -14.24 -4.63 -12.73
N HIS A 223 -14.55 -3.79 -11.75
CA HIS A 223 -15.82 -3.77 -11.00
C HIS A 223 -16.17 -5.08 -10.30
N THR A 224 -15.16 -5.86 -9.89
CA THR A 224 -15.37 -7.08 -9.11
C THR A 224 -15.10 -6.85 -7.63
N THR A 225 -15.81 -7.59 -6.79
CA THR A 225 -15.52 -7.67 -5.35
C THR A 225 -14.89 -9.02 -5.04
N ALA A 226 -13.72 -8.99 -4.40
CA ALA A 226 -13.00 -10.19 -3.96
C ALA A 226 -12.86 -10.24 -2.45
N ALA A 227 -13.03 -11.44 -1.88
CA ALA A 227 -12.92 -11.67 -0.44
C ALA A 227 -12.36 -13.06 -0.11
N GLY A 228 -11.70 -13.20 1.04
CA GLY A 228 -11.31 -14.49 1.64
C GLY A 228 -9.83 -14.85 1.50
N VAL A 229 -9.48 -16.04 1.98
CA VAL A 229 -8.10 -16.57 2.02
C VAL A 229 -8.08 -18.02 1.49
N PRO A 230 -7.58 -18.27 0.27
CA PRO A 230 -7.30 -17.29 -0.78
C PRO A 230 -8.58 -16.60 -1.27
N ALA A 231 -8.43 -15.38 -1.80
CA ALA A 231 -9.55 -14.56 -2.22
C ALA A 231 -10.26 -15.16 -3.43
N LYS A 232 -11.59 -15.10 -3.42
CA LYS A 232 -12.47 -15.46 -4.54
C LYS A 232 -13.31 -14.25 -4.92
N ILE A 233 -13.72 -14.18 -6.19
CA ILE A 233 -14.70 -13.19 -6.61
C ILE A 233 -16.04 -13.57 -5.97
N VAL A 234 -16.57 -12.69 -5.12
CA VAL A 234 -17.86 -12.90 -4.43
C VAL A 234 -19.02 -12.20 -5.15
N GLY A 235 -18.72 -11.20 -5.97
CA GLY A 235 -19.74 -10.48 -6.74
C GLY A 235 -19.16 -9.30 -7.50
N ARG A 236 -20.03 -8.36 -7.86
CA ARG A 236 -19.65 -7.08 -8.47
C ARG A 236 -19.79 -5.93 -7.49
N ALA A 237 -18.86 -4.98 -7.56
CA ALA A 237 -19.01 -3.70 -6.91
C ALA A 237 -20.11 -2.91 -7.64
N MET A 238 -21.03 -2.32 -6.88
CA MET A 238 -22.13 -1.54 -7.45
C MET A 238 -21.71 -0.10 -7.76
N GLU A 239 -20.66 0.39 -7.08
CA GLU A 239 -20.05 1.68 -7.31
C GLU A 239 -19.16 1.67 -8.55
N ASP A 240 -19.11 2.80 -9.27
CA ASP A 240 -18.14 2.99 -10.35
C ASP A 240 -16.69 3.09 -9.80
N LYS A 241 -16.52 3.77 -8.66
CA LYS A 241 -15.24 3.94 -7.95
C LYS A 241 -15.40 3.66 -6.45
N PRO A 242 -15.37 2.38 -6.01
CA PRO A 242 -15.43 2.04 -4.59
C PRO A 242 -14.41 2.78 -3.72
N GLY A 243 -13.24 3.13 -4.27
CA GLY A 243 -12.22 3.92 -3.58
C GLY A 243 -12.67 5.33 -3.19
N CYS A 244 -13.64 5.92 -3.90
CA CYS A 244 -14.20 7.22 -3.54
C CYS A 244 -15.33 7.12 -2.50
N GLU A 245 -16.08 6.02 -2.51
CA GLU A 245 -17.22 5.82 -1.58
C GLU A 245 -16.79 5.20 -0.25
N VAL A 246 -15.69 4.45 -0.24
CA VAL A 246 -15.07 3.82 0.96
C VAL A 246 -16.02 2.89 1.73
N ASP A 247 -17.07 2.37 1.08
CA ASP A 247 -17.95 1.38 1.72
C ASP A 247 -17.24 0.02 1.84
N GLN A 248 -16.83 -0.30 3.06
CA GLN A 248 -16.20 -1.58 3.43
C GLN A 248 -17.19 -2.75 3.50
N SER A 249 -18.50 -2.47 3.53
CA SER A 249 -19.52 -3.50 3.58
C SER A 249 -19.53 -4.32 2.30
N LEU A 250 -20.04 -5.56 2.42
CA LEU A 250 -20.39 -6.37 1.26
C LEU A 250 -21.88 -6.26 0.90
N SER A 251 -22.60 -5.30 1.50
CA SER A 251 -24.05 -5.14 1.28
C SER A 251 -24.37 -4.57 -0.11
N ASN A 252 -23.45 -3.76 -0.64
CA ASN A 252 -23.45 -3.19 -1.98
C ASN A 252 -22.73 -4.08 -3.00
N VAL A 253 -22.73 -5.39 -2.78
CA VAL A 253 -22.16 -6.36 -3.71
C VAL A 253 -23.29 -7.12 -4.38
N SER A 254 -23.32 -7.09 -5.70
CA SER A 254 -24.18 -8.01 -6.46
C SER A 254 -23.54 -9.40 -6.40
N PHE A 255 -23.90 -10.16 -5.37
CA PHE A 255 -23.40 -11.51 -5.17
C PHE A 255 -23.81 -12.41 -6.34
N PHE A 256 -22.89 -13.26 -6.77
CA PHE A 256 -23.26 -14.32 -7.69
C PHE A 256 -24.14 -15.35 -6.97
N ASP A 257 -25.31 -15.66 -7.54
CA ASP A 257 -26.20 -16.66 -6.97
C ASP A 257 -25.49 -18.03 -6.88
N PRO A 258 -25.31 -18.60 -5.67
CA PRO A 258 -24.69 -19.90 -5.47
C PRO A 258 -25.42 -21.03 -6.21
N ARG A 259 -26.75 -20.91 -6.40
CA ARG A 259 -27.57 -21.91 -7.09
C ARG A 259 -27.39 -21.84 -8.61
N ALA A 260 -27.37 -20.64 -9.19
CA ALA A 260 -27.06 -20.45 -10.62
C ALA A 260 -25.64 -20.95 -10.99
N LEU A 261 -24.66 -20.76 -10.10
CA LEU A 261 -23.29 -21.29 -10.26
C LEU A 261 -23.25 -22.82 -10.23
N ARG A 262 -23.98 -23.45 -9.30
CA ARG A 262 -24.08 -24.93 -9.23
C ARG A 262 -24.85 -25.53 -10.41
N ALA A 263 -25.93 -24.88 -10.87
CA ALA A 263 -26.70 -25.33 -12.03
C ALA A 263 -25.89 -25.28 -13.33
N ARG A 264 -25.04 -24.26 -13.51
CA ARG A 264 -24.10 -24.18 -14.64
C ARG A 264 -22.98 -25.23 -14.57
N ALA A 265 -22.50 -25.56 -13.37
CA ALA A 265 -21.50 -26.62 -13.19
C ALA A 265 -22.08 -28.03 -13.39
N ALA A 266 -23.35 -28.25 -13.04
CA ALA A 266 -24.05 -29.52 -13.23
C ALA A 266 -24.54 -29.75 -14.68
N GLY A 267 -24.68 -28.70 -15.48
CA GLY A 267 -25.18 -28.76 -16.86
C GLY A 267 -24.12 -28.83 -17.96
N GLY A 268 -22.83 -28.99 -17.64
CA GLY A 268 -21.73 -28.86 -18.60
C GLY A 268 -20.68 -29.96 -18.51
N SER A 269 -21.00 -31.17 -19.00
CA SER A 269 -19.97 -32.13 -19.40
C SER A 269 -19.38 -31.68 -20.75
N GLY A 270 -18.35 -30.82 -20.72
CA GLY A 270 -17.57 -30.50 -21.93
C GLY A 270 -16.79 -29.19 -21.87
N GLY A 271 -15.47 -29.29 -21.70
CA GLY A 271 -14.49 -28.30 -22.16
C GLY A 271 -14.09 -27.21 -21.15
N GLY A 272 -12.83 -27.29 -20.69
CA GLY A 272 -12.18 -26.35 -19.75
C GLY A 272 -11.91 -24.93 -20.25
N GLY A 273 -12.79 -24.34 -21.07
CA GLY A 273 -12.69 -22.95 -21.56
C GLY A 273 -13.75 -21.98 -21.02
N ALA A 274 -14.76 -22.47 -20.30
CA ALA A 274 -15.99 -21.69 -20.03
C ALA A 274 -15.84 -20.59 -18.96
N HIS A 275 -14.87 -20.68 -18.04
CA HIS A 275 -14.72 -19.69 -16.96
C HIS A 275 -14.16 -18.36 -17.47
N ALA A 276 -13.18 -18.39 -18.37
CA ALA A 276 -12.64 -17.19 -19.01
C ALA A 276 -13.67 -16.51 -19.94
N ALA A 277 -14.50 -17.30 -20.63
CA ALA A 277 -15.53 -16.80 -21.54
C ALA A 277 -16.71 -16.13 -20.80
N ALA A 278 -17.11 -16.65 -19.63
CA ALA A 278 -18.19 -16.05 -18.83
C ALA A 278 -17.80 -14.70 -18.22
N VAL A 279 -16.53 -14.54 -17.84
CA VAL A 279 -15.97 -13.28 -17.34
C VAL A 279 -15.82 -12.26 -18.48
N ALA A 280 -15.40 -12.69 -19.67
CA ALA A 280 -15.28 -11.83 -20.86
C ALA A 280 -16.65 -11.39 -21.44
N ALA A 281 -17.64 -12.27 -21.48
CA ALA A 281 -18.97 -11.96 -22.02
C ALA A 281 -19.72 -10.90 -21.20
N ALA A 282 -19.45 -10.83 -19.89
CA ALA A 282 -20.08 -9.87 -18.99
C ALA A 282 -19.38 -8.48 -19.00
N ALA A 283 -18.27 -8.32 -19.71
CA ALA A 283 -17.61 -7.04 -20.00
C ALA A 283 -18.10 -6.40 -21.31
N ALA A 284 -18.68 -7.18 -22.23
CA ALA A 284 -19.16 -6.70 -23.53
C ALA A 284 -20.58 -6.07 -23.49
N ALA A 285 -21.28 -6.12 -22.36
CA ALA A 285 -22.70 -5.75 -22.25
C ALA A 285 -22.97 -4.25 -22.04
N LYS A 286 -21.96 -3.37 -22.09
CA LYS A 286 -22.17 -1.92 -22.23
C LYS A 286 -21.33 -1.40 -23.39
N GLY A 287 -22.01 -1.03 -24.47
CA GLY A 287 -21.41 -0.48 -25.68
C GLY A 287 -20.62 0.79 -25.38
N VAL A 288 -19.29 0.70 -25.51
CA VAL A 288 -18.41 1.85 -25.74
C VAL A 288 -17.91 1.71 -27.17
N ARG A 289 -18.09 2.79 -27.94
CA ARG A 289 -17.88 2.83 -29.40
C ARG A 289 -16.46 2.37 -29.74
N ARG A 290 -16.37 1.44 -30.69
CA ARG A 290 -15.13 1.07 -31.36
C ARG A 290 -14.72 2.22 -32.28
N ASP A 291 -13.74 2.99 -31.87
CA ASP A 291 -12.84 3.72 -32.77
C ASP A 291 -11.53 3.98 -32.03
N ALA A 292 -10.57 3.05 -32.19
CA ALA A 292 -9.12 3.23 -32.09
C ALA A 292 -8.44 1.86 -31.90
N LEU A 293 -8.36 1.06 -32.97
CA LEU A 293 -7.45 -0.09 -33.02
C LEU A 293 -6.99 -0.32 -34.45
N ARG A 294 -6.16 0.61 -34.92
CA ARG A 294 -5.14 0.34 -35.94
C ARG A 294 -3.87 1.04 -35.50
N VAL A 295 -2.86 0.23 -35.21
CA VAL A 295 -1.40 0.44 -35.29
C VAL A 295 -0.76 -0.45 -34.20
N SER A 296 0.29 -1.18 -34.60
CA SER A 296 1.10 -2.15 -33.84
C SER A 296 0.72 -3.64 -33.94
N GLN A 297 0.56 -4.14 -35.17
CA GLN A 297 1.11 -5.46 -35.51
C GLN A 297 2.32 -5.26 -36.41
N ALA A 298 3.50 -5.09 -35.79
CA ALA A 298 4.81 -5.28 -36.43
C ALA A 298 5.91 -5.17 -35.36
N SER A 299 6.22 -6.27 -34.65
CA SER A 299 7.58 -6.60 -34.17
C SER A 299 7.55 -7.79 -33.20
N SER A 300 7.30 -8.99 -33.72
CA SER A 300 7.65 -10.22 -32.99
C SER A 300 7.90 -11.35 -33.99
N ALA A 301 8.90 -11.13 -34.84
CA ALA A 301 9.53 -12.17 -35.64
C ALA A 301 11.00 -11.78 -35.78
N ARG A 302 11.80 -12.18 -34.79
CA ARG A 302 13.27 -12.38 -34.85
C ARG A 302 13.78 -12.66 -33.43
N GLY A 303 14.45 -13.79 -33.26
CA GLY A 303 15.18 -14.11 -32.03
C GLY A 303 14.97 -15.51 -31.48
N ALA A 304 15.00 -16.53 -32.33
CA ALA A 304 15.29 -17.90 -31.94
C ALA A 304 16.44 -18.40 -32.80
N ALA A 305 17.65 -18.43 -32.24
CA ALA A 305 18.78 -19.29 -32.62
C ALA A 305 20.01 -18.93 -31.77
N GLU A 306 20.73 -19.98 -31.34
CA GLU A 306 22.08 -20.01 -30.75
C GLU A 306 22.14 -19.55 -29.27
N GLU A 307 22.60 -20.35 -28.28
CA GLU A 307 23.66 -21.37 -28.25
C GLU A 307 23.35 -22.49 -27.23
N GLY A 308 23.69 -23.74 -27.57
CA GLY A 308 24.16 -24.76 -26.60
C GLY A 308 25.68 -24.65 -26.45
N ALA A 309 26.41 -25.33 -25.58
CA ALA A 309 26.18 -26.37 -24.59
C ALA A 309 27.41 -26.34 -23.62
N GLU A 310 27.56 -27.38 -22.79
CA GLU A 310 28.60 -27.62 -21.76
C GLU A 310 28.25 -27.05 -20.37
N GLY A 311 28.31 -27.80 -19.27
CA GLY A 311 28.78 -29.15 -18.99
C GLY A 311 28.26 -29.60 -17.61
N GLY A 312 28.24 -30.92 -17.40
CA GLY A 312 27.63 -31.57 -16.23
C GLY A 312 28.37 -31.40 -14.91
N GLY A 313 27.67 -31.71 -13.81
CA GLY A 313 28.26 -31.69 -12.47
C GLY A 313 27.27 -31.96 -11.33
N GLN A 314 26.93 -33.24 -11.16
CA GLN A 314 26.62 -33.97 -9.91
C GLN A 314 25.68 -33.38 -8.83
N ALA A 315 24.67 -34.19 -8.54
CA ALA A 315 23.79 -34.12 -7.38
C ALA A 315 24.52 -34.38 -6.05
N LYS A 316 24.24 -33.53 -5.05
CA LYS A 316 24.26 -33.82 -3.60
C LYS A 316 23.05 -33.08 -3.03
N GLY A 317 22.04 -33.75 -2.49
CA GLY A 317 22.08 -34.37 -1.18
C GLY A 317 21.25 -33.49 -0.24
N ALA A 318 19.95 -33.79 -0.13
CA ALA A 318 18.99 -33.10 0.72
C ALA A 318 18.83 -33.84 2.04
N GLU A 319 18.95 -33.15 3.19
CA GLU A 319 18.25 -33.41 4.47
C GLU A 319 18.61 -32.38 5.57
N PRO A 320 17.82 -32.18 6.67
CA PRO A 320 16.65 -31.30 6.62
C PRO A 320 16.57 -30.25 7.76
N VAL A 321 15.64 -29.31 7.58
CA VAL A 321 15.26 -28.17 8.44
C VAL A 321 14.55 -28.59 9.77
N ALA A 322 14.52 -29.88 10.11
CA ALA A 322 13.83 -30.40 11.29
C ALA A 322 14.59 -30.21 12.62
N ALA A 323 15.90 -29.95 12.59
CA ALA A 323 16.72 -29.84 13.80
C ALA A 323 16.58 -28.49 14.54
N ALA A 324 16.21 -27.41 13.85
CA ALA A 324 16.10 -26.08 14.45
C ALA A 324 14.81 -25.91 15.27
N ALA A 325 13.68 -26.45 14.80
CA ALA A 325 12.40 -26.35 15.51
C ALA A 325 12.34 -27.17 16.82
N ALA A 326 13.14 -28.24 16.94
CA ALA A 326 13.22 -29.06 18.14
C ALA A 326 14.07 -28.44 19.26
N ALA A 327 14.96 -27.50 18.92
CA ALA A 327 15.79 -26.77 19.89
C ALA A 327 14.99 -25.66 20.60
N ASP A 328 14.18 -24.90 19.86
CA ASP A 328 13.33 -23.83 20.43
C ASP A 328 12.27 -24.38 21.38
N ALA A 329 11.62 -25.50 21.03
CA ALA A 329 10.60 -26.11 21.88
C ALA A 329 11.14 -26.62 23.24
N ARG A 330 12.41 -27.04 23.30
CA ARG A 330 13.06 -27.46 24.56
C ARG A 330 13.43 -26.26 25.45
N GLN A 331 13.72 -25.12 24.83
CA GLN A 331 14.11 -23.89 25.54
C GLN A 331 12.88 -23.23 26.19
N GLU A 332 11.72 -23.26 25.52
CA GLU A 332 10.45 -22.79 26.07
C GLU A 332 9.94 -23.67 27.23
N GLN A 333 10.06 -25.00 27.13
CA GLN A 333 9.69 -25.90 28.23
C GLN A 333 10.55 -25.70 29.49
N GLN A 334 11.84 -25.42 29.34
CA GLN A 334 12.72 -25.13 30.47
C GLN A 334 12.40 -23.78 31.14
N GLN A 335 12.01 -22.76 30.37
CA GLN A 335 11.59 -21.47 30.93
C GLN A 335 10.26 -21.58 31.69
N GLN A 336 9.30 -22.35 31.18
CA GLN A 336 8.02 -22.57 31.87
C GLN A 336 8.19 -23.35 33.19
N GLN A 337 9.12 -24.31 33.27
CA GLN A 337 9.42 -25.03 34.52
C GLN A 337 10.13 -24.15 35.57
N GLN A 338 10.91 -23.15 35.16
CA GLN A 338 11.55 -22.21 36.10
C GLN A 338 10.56 -21.22 36.72
N GLN A 339 9.48 -20.87 36.00
CA GLN A 339 8.44 -19.96 36.48
C GLN A 339 7.47 -20.60 37.48
N GLN A 340 7.46 -21.93 37.60
CA GLN A 340 6.58 -22.68 38.52
C GLN A 340 7.26 -23.02 39.87
N ARG A 341 8.49 -22.56 40.12
CA ARG A 341 9.15 -22.80 41.42
C ARG A 341 8.57 -21.89 42.51
N PRO A 342 8.18 -22.43 43.68
CA PRO A 342 7.68 -21.62 44.80
C PRO A 342 8.77 -20.71 45.35
N ARG A 343 8.40 -19.46 45.70
CA ARG A 343 9.33 -18.45 46.24
C ARG A 343 9.85 -18.87 47.63
N PRO A 344 11.13 -18.65 47.94
CA PRO A 344 11.67 -18.95 49.26
C PRO A 344 11.06 -18.02 50.32
N GLN A 345 10.66 -18.59 51.46
CA GLN A 345 10.16 -17.85 52.62
C GLN A 345 11.28 -17.00 53.23
N GLN A 346 11.02 -15.70 53.41
CA GLN A 346 11.94 -14.78 54.08
C GLN A 346 11.98 -15.10 55.59
N ARG A 347 13.18 -15.30 56.15
CA ARG A 347 13.39 -15.39 57.61
C ARG A 347 13.43 -13.98 58.22
N PRO A 348 12.88 -13.76 59.43
CA PRO A 348 12.94 -12.46 60.09
C PRO A 348 14.36 -12.18 60.63
N LEU A 349 14.81 -10.94 60.43
CA LEU A 349 16.05 -10.40 60.97
C LEU A 349 15.92 -10.23 62.50
N ARG A 350 16.83 -10.84 63.26
CA ARG A 350 17.01 -10.57 64.69
C ARG A 350 17.64 -9.20 64.87
N SER A 351 17.08 -8.38 65.75
CA SER A 351 17.73 -7.15 66.22
C SER A 351 18.98 -7.50 67.04
N PHE A 352 20.05 -6.75 66.83
CA PHE A 352 21.07 -6.56 67.85
C PHE A 352 21.30 -5.05 68.03
N MET A 353 21.41 -4.70 69.30
CA MET A 353 21.64 -3.37 69.89
C MET A 353 22.82 -2.64 69.28
#